data_AF-A0A971L1N6-F1
#
_entry.id   AF-A0A971L1N6-F1
#
_cell.length_a   1.000
_cell.length_b   1.000
_cell.length_c   1.000
_cell.angle_alpha   90.00
_cell.angle_beta   90.00
_cell.angle_gamma   90.00
#
_symmetry.space_group_name_H-M   'P 1'
#
loop_
_entity.id
_entity.type
_entity.pdbx_description
1 polymer ?
#
loop_
_entity_poly.entity_id
_entity_poly.type
_entity_poly.pdbx_seq_one_letter_code
_entity_poly.pdbx_strand_id
1 'polypeptide(L)'
;SQGYSYTCEGEQWTADENAVDAEDTRFDSFSYSTLNTVLTHHTLNKLVAENSLNNEVSISTGLPLNHYFTEQGINKSAIQRKQAALLKPVQGSGVNLVCQQVCPEGLAGWVDARIDRLGHEKASQSHAVAVADIGGRTTDICVVLPDYSLITEYTSTLNIGCLDIAAEANRLISQRYGVGTINMLAMYQVLASGKIDLGRGKVQEVTEETQQATQTIAGRITREIERRTGKVPHLEGFCYLGGGAEQLKQFITGHSIFIPERPRFANARGFLKIMQHLS
;
A
#
# COMPACT_ATOMS: atom_id res chain seq x y z
N SER A 1 1.74 -11.11 24.97
CA SER A 1 0.70 -10.49 24.14
C SER A 1 -0.62 -11.19 24.44
N GLN A 2 -1.73 -10.46 24.45
CA GLN A 2 -3.07 -11.06 24.52
C GLN A 2 -3.63 -10.95 23.09
N GLY A 3 -3.80 -12.08 22.40
CA GLY A 3 -4.46 -12.09 21.09
C GLY A 3 -5.89 -11.58 21.24
N TYR A 4 -6.35 -10.79 20.27
CA TYR A 4 -7.73 -10.32 20.24
C TYR A 4 -8.57 -11.30 19.42
N SER A 5 -9.65 -11.80 20.01
CA SER A 5 -10.57 -12.72 19.34
C SER A 5 -11.79 -11.96 18.81
N TYR A 6 -12.18 -12.28 17.57
CA TYR A 6 -13.31 -11.71 16.87
C TYR A 6 -14.19 -12.79 16.27
N THR A 7 -15.48 -12.49 16.07
CA THR A 7 -16.38 -13.32 15.27
C THR A 7 -17.12 -12.44 14.27
N CYS A 8 -17.06 -12.81 12.99
CA CYS A 8 -17.71 -12.10 11.89
C CYS A 8 -18.25 -13.13 10.89
N GLU A 9 -19.51 -12.99 10.48
CA GLU A 9 -20.18 -13.93 9.55
C GLU A 9 -20.12 -15.41 9.98
N GLY A 10 -20.06 -15.68 11.28
CA GLY A 10 -19.99 -17.04 11.82
C GLY A 10 -18.58 -17.64 11.85
N GLU A 11 -17.57 -16.91 11.37
CA GLU A 11 -16.17 -17.31 11.39
C GLU A 11 -15.44 -16.70 12.59
N GLN A 12 -14.56 -17.47 13.22
CA GLN A 12 -13.71 -17.01 14.33
C GLN A 12 -12.35 -16.58 13.84
N TRP A 13 -11.89 -15.44 14.32
CA TRP A 13 -10.63 -14.82 13.92
C TRP A 13 -9.81 -14.43 15.15
N THR A 14 -8.49 -14.57 15.05
CA THR A 14 -7.56 -14.12 16.08
C THR A 14 -6.55 -13.15 15.46
N ALA A 15 -6.43 -11.95 16.02
CA ALA A 15 -5.38 -11.00 15.68
C ALA A 15 -4.26 -11.09 16.73
N ASP A 16 -3.08 -11.55 16.29
CA ASP A 16 -1.87 -11.64 17.10
C ASP A 16 -0.66 -11.16 16.28
N GLU A 17 0.17 -10.33 16.89
CA GLU A 17 1.42 -9.83 16.31
C GLU A 17 2.48 -10.93 16.15
N ASN A 18 2.34 -12.05 16.87
CA ASN A 18 3.24 -13.19 16.82
C ASN A 18 2.65 -14.40 16.07
N ALA A 19 1.59 -14.19 15.29
CA ALA A 19 0.99 -15.27 14.50
C ALA A 19 2.02 -15.90 13.55
N VAL A 20 2.28 -17.19 13.74
CA VAL A 20 3.27 -17.96 12.95
C VAL A 20 2.66 -18.43 11.61
N ASP A 21 1.34 -18.57 11.57
CA ASP A 21 0.57 -18.98 10.40
C ASP A 21 -0.53 -17.94 10.13
N ALA A 22 -0.10 -16.74 9.73
CA ALA A 22 -1.01 -15.63 9.46
C ALA A 22 -1.69 -15.79 8.11
N GLU A 23 -2.99 -15.48 8.08
CA GLU A 23 -3.81 -15.49 6.88
C GLU A 23 -3.24 -14.56 5.80
N ASP A 24 -3.23 -15.05 4.55
CA ASP A 24 -2.69 -14.30 3.44
C ASP A 24 -3.64 -13.16 3.04
N THR A 25 -3.17 -11.92 3.10
CA THR A 25 -3.93 -10.73 2.71
C THR A 25 -3.78 -10.39 1.22
N ARG A 26 -3.00 -11.16 0.46
CA ARG A 26 -2.56 -10.84 -0.91
C ARG A 26 -3.46 -11.47 -1.97
N PHE A 27 -4.75 -11.17 -1.94
CA PHE A 27 -5.71 -11.64 -2.93
C PHE A 27 -6.63 -10.51 -3.41
N ASP A 28 -7.14 -10.61 -4.64
CA ASP A 28 -7.82 -9.50 -5.32
C ASP A 28 -9.10 -9.03 -4.61
N SER A 29 -9.83 -9.94 -3.97
CA SER A 29 -11.05 -9.61 -3.24
C SER A 29 -10.80 -9.16 -1.78
N PHE A 30 -9.55 -8.96 -1.37
CA PHE A 30 -9.21 -8.62 0.01
C PHE A 30 -9.98 -7.39 0.50
N SER A 31 -10.10 -6.35 -0.31
CA SER A 31 -10.81 -5.11 0.06
C SER A 31 -12.26 -5.32 0.50
N TYR A 32 -12.89 -6.43 0.09
CA TYR A 32 -14.29 -6.74 0.41
C TYR A 32 -14.43 -7.95 1.36
N SER A 33 -13.31 -8.50 1.82
CA SER A 33 -13.28 -9.76 2.57
C SER A 33 -13.60 -9.58 4.05
N THR A 34 -14.07 -10.65 4.67
CA THR A 34 -14.29 -10.76 6.12
C THR A 34 -12.99 -10.52 6.89
N LEU A 35 -11.87 -11.04 6.38
CA LEU A 35 -10.53 -10.77 6.93
C LEU A 35 -10.22 -9.27 6.98
N ASN A 36 -10.49 -8.51 5.92
CA ASN A 36 -10.29 -7.06 5.91
C ASN A 36 -11.21 -6.33 6.89
N THR A 37 -12.47 -6.74 6.99
CA THR A 37 -13.42 -6.20 7.98
C THR A 37 -12.90 -6.43 9.40
N VAL A 38 -12.48 -7.66 9.73
CA VAL A 38 -11.93 -7.99 11.06
C VAL A 38 -10.65 -7.21 11.36
N LEU A 39 -9.71 -7.11 10.42
CA LEU A 39 -8.48 -6.33 10.60
C LEU A 39 -8.75 -4.83 10.81
N THR A 40 -9.75 -4.29 10.10
CA THR A 40 -10.18 -2.89 10.26
C THR A 40 -10.76 -2.68 11.66
N HIS A 41 -11.69 -3.54 12.07
CA HIS A 41 -12.28 -3.48 13.41
C HIS A 41 -11.25 -3.70 14.52
N HIS A 42 -10.28 -4.60 14.33
CA HIS A 42 -9.18 -4.80 15.26
C HIS A 42 -8.36 -3.52 15.45
N THR A 43 -7.97 -2.91 14.33
CA THR A 43 -7.18 -1.66 14.33
C THR A 43 -7.94 -0.54 15.03
N LEU A 44 -9.22 -0.34 14.70
CA LEU A 44 -10.04 0.70 15.32
C LEU A 44 -10.26 0.43 16.81
N ASN A 45 -10.56 -0.82 17.20
CA ASN A 45 -10.78 -1.18 18.59
C ASN A 45 -9.53 -0.95 19.44
N LYS A 46 -8.35 -1.28 18.89
CA LYS A 46 -7.06 -0.99 19.52
C LYS A 46 -6.85 0.52 19.68
N LEU A 47 -7.07 1.31 18.62
CA LEU A 47 -6.93 2.77 18.66
C LEU A 47 -7.89 3.41 19.69
N VAL A 48 -9.15 2.99 19.72
CA VAL A 48 -10.15 3.49 20.66
C VAL A 48 -9.76 3.17 22.10
N ALA A 49 -9.34 1.93 22.37
CA ALA A 49 -8.92 1.51 23.70
C ALA A 49 -7.64 2.21 24.18
N GLU A 50 -6.60 2.24 23.34
CA GLU A 50 -5.30 2.83 23.68
C GLU A 50 -5.36 4.34 23.88
N ASN A 51 -6.30 5.03 23.20
CA ASN A 51 -6.42 6.48 23.25
C ASN A 51 -7.66 6.96 24.04
N SER A 52 -8.40 6.04 24.68
CA SER A 52 -9.63 6.35 25.43
C SER A 52 -10.64 7.20 24.62
N LEU A 53 -10.83 6.86 23.34
CA LEU A 53 -11.71 7.61 22.42
C LEU A 53 -13.17 7.16 22.53
N ASN A 54 -14.08 7.96 21.96
CA ASN A 54 -15.45 7.51 21.71
C ASN A 54 -15.43 6.29 20.77
N ASN A 55 -16.31 5.32 21.02
CA ASN A 55 -16.46 4.14 20.18
C ASN A 55 -17.27 4.41 18.89
N GLU A 56 -17.95 5.55 18.78
CA GLU A 56 -18.50 6.07 17.52
C GLU A 56 -17.39 6.69 16.67
N VAL A 57 -17.08 6.06 15.55
CA VAL A 57 -15.94 6.43 14.70
C VAL A 57 -16.40 6.70 13.27
N SER A 58 -15.92 7.81 12.71
CA SER A 58 -15.99 8.08 11.27
C SER A 58 -14.68 7.67 10.63
N ILE A 59 -14.74 6.92 9.52
CA ILE A 59 -13.55 6.38 8.86
C ILE A 59 -13.49 6.78 7.39
N SER A 60 -12.27 6.96 6.89
CA SER A 60 -11.99 6.99 5.46
C SER A 60 -11.03 5.86 5.11
N THR A 61 -11.37 5.10 4.08
CA THR A 61 -10.64 3.92 3.61
C THR A 61 -10.31 4.01 2.12
N GLY A 62 -9.56 3.04 1.60
CA GLY A 62 -9.09 3.00 0.23
C GLY A 62 -9.68 1.87 -0.61
N LEU A 63 -9.72 2.10 -1.92
CA LEU A 63 -9.73 1.05 -2.94
C LEU A 63 -8.58 1.30 -3.93
N PRO A 64 -7.98 0.22 -4.47
CA PRO A 64 -7.09 0.32 -5.63
C PRO A 64 -7.74 1.06 -6.79
N LEU A 65 -6.94 1.77 -7.60
CA LEU A 65 -7.43 2.62 -8.69
C LEU A 65 -8.32 1.87 -9.69
N ASN A 66 -7.92 0.66 -10.08
CA ASN A 66 -8.66 -0.20 -11.00
C ASN A 66 -9.96 -0.77 -10.40
N HIS A 67 -10.14 -0.70 -9.08
CA HIS A 67 -11.39 -1.04 -8.40
C HIS A 67 -12.28 0.20 -8.22
N TYR A 68 -11.67 1.36 -7.98
CA TYR A 68 -12.38 2.62 -7.75
C TYR A 68 -12.91 3.23 -9.05
N PHE A 69 -12.17 3.14 -10.15
CA PHE A 69 -12.56 3.66 -11.45
C PHE A 69 -12.85 2.54 -12.46
N THR A 70 -13.82 2.79 -13.32
CA THR A 70 -14.16 2.02 -14.52
C THR A 70 -13.96 2.90 -15.75
N GLU A 71 -14.05 2.32 -16.95
CA GLU A 71 -14.10 3.10 -18.20
C GLU A 71 -15.25 4.11 -18.22
N GLN A 72 -16.35 3.82 -17.50
CA GLN A 72 -17.53 4.68 -17.40
C GLN A 72 -17.44 5.72 -16.27
N GLY A 73 -16.29 5.82 -15.58
CA GLY A 73 -16.07 6.70 -14.44
C GLY A 73 -16.08 5.97 -13.10
N ILE A 74 -16.56 6.63 -12.04
CA ILE A 74 -16.48 6.11 -10.66
C ILE A 74 -17.28 4.81 -10.50
N ASN A 75 -16.64 3.78 -9.96
CA ASN A 75 -17.24 2.48 -9.67
C ASN A 75 -18.07 2.51 -8.38
N LYS A 76 -19.28 3.06 -8.47
CA LYS A 76 -20.18 3.18 -7.31
C LYS A 76 -20.51 1.84 -6.66
N SER A 77 -20.58 0.75 -7.43
CA SER A 77 -20.89 -0.57 -6.88
C SER A 77 -19.73 -1.14 -6.07
N ALA A 78 -18.48 -0.96 -6.50
CA ALA A 78 -17.30 -1.33 -5.70
C ALA A 78 -17.21 -0.53 -4.40
N ILE A 79 -17.47 0.78 -4.45
CA ILE A 79 -17.51 1.64 -3.27
C ILE A 79 -18.58 1.17 -2.28
N GLN A 80 -19.81 0.95 -2.75
CA GLN A 80 -20.91 0.46 -1.92
C GLN A 80 -20.61 -0.92 -1.33
N ARG A 81 -19.99 -1.82 -2.12
CA ARG A 81 -19.58 -3.15 -1.64
C ARG A 81 -18.54 -3.04 -0.52
N LYS A 82 -17.55 -2.14 -0.65
CA LYS A 82 -16.55 -1.86 0.39
C LYS A 82 -17.21 -1.35 1.67
N GLN A 83 -18.08 -0.36 1.56
CA GLN A 83 -18.81 0.21 2.69
C GLN A 83 -19.69 -0.83 3.39
N ALA A 84 -20.44 -1.64 2.61
CA ALA A 84 -21.28 -2.69 3.14
C ALA A 84 -20.47 -3.79 3.85
N ALA A 85 -19.30 -4.17 3.32
CA ALA A 85 -18.42 -5.15 3.96
C ALA A 85 -17.93 -4.68 5.35
N LEU A 86 -17.62 -3.39 5.50
CA LEU A 86 -17.17 -2.82 6.76
C LEU A 86 -18.30 -2.57 7.77
N LEU A 87 -19.57 -2.51 7.33
CA LEU A 87 -20.73 -2.45 8.23
C LEU A 87 -21.13 -3.81 8.82
N LYS A 88 -20.51 -4.92 8.37
CA LYS A 88 -20.82 -6.24 8.90
C LYS A 88 -20.49 -6.30 10.40
N PRO A 89 -21.39 -6.83 11.26
CA PRO A 89 -21.13 -6.90 12.69
C PRO A 89 -19.90 -7.75 13.02
N VAL A 90 -18.98 -7.21 13.81
CA VAL A 90 -17.79 -7.91 14.32
C VAL A 90 -17.90 -8.04 15.83
N GLN A 91 -18.27 -9.23 16.32
CA GLN A 91 -18.26 -9.53 17.75
C GLN A 91 -16.83 -9.47 18.29
N GLY A 92 -16.66 -8.91 19.49
CA GLY A 92 -15.34 -8.63 20.07
C GLY A 92 -14.79 -7.24 19.72
N SER A 93 -15.44 -6.50 18.81
CA SER A 93 -15.15 -5.08 18.57
C SER A 93 -16.21 -4.20 19.26
N GLY A 94 -15.77 -3.22 20.06
CA GLY A 94 -16.67 -2.24 20.68
C GLY A 94 -17.00 -1.04 19.78
N VAL A 95 -16.41 -0.98 18.58
CA VAL A 95 -16.47 0.18 17.67
C VAL A 95 -17.76 0.19 16.86
N ASN A 96 -18.38 1.36 16.78
CA ASN A 96 -19.54 1.65 15.95
C ASN A 96 -19.14 2.63 14.82
N LEU A 97 -19.32 2.23 13.56
CA LEU A 97 -18.99 3.08 12.41
C LEU A 97 -20.18 3.99 12.08
N VAL A 98 -20.02 5.31 12.26
CA VAL A 98 -21.10 6.30 12.03
C VAL A 98 -21.02 6.99 10.67
N CYS A 99 -19.82 7.03 10.06
CA CYS A 99 -19.61 7.57 8.72
C CYS A 99 -18.48 6.81 8.03
N GLN A 100 -18.63 6.59 6.72
CA GLN A 100 -17.64 5.91 5.91
C GLN A 100 -17.40 6.62 4.59
N GLN A 101 -16.14 6.94 4.32
CA GLN A 101 -15.68 7.38 3.03
C GLN A 101 -14.73 6.36 2.41
N VAL A 102 -14.81 6.22 1.09
CA VAL A 102 -13.89 5.38 0.30
C VAL A 102 -13.23 6.28 -0.73
N CYS A 103 -11.90 6.24 -0.77
CA CYS A 103 -11.08 7.06 -1.63
C CYS A 103 -10.26 6.20 -2.59
N PRO A 104 -9.90 6.72 -3.77
CA PRO A 104 -8.95 6.06 -4.66
C PRO A 104 -7.53 6.14 -4.08
N GLU A 105 -6.89 4.99 -3.93
CA GLU A 105 -5.45 4.90 -3.63
C GLU A 105 -4.61 5.56 -4.74
N GLY A 106 -3.38 5.97 -4.43
CA GLY A 106 -2.55 6.77 -5.33
C GLY A 106 -3.01 8.24 -5.38
N LEU A 107 -4.23 8.52 -5.82
CA LEU A 107 -4.78 9.89 -5.84
C LEU A 107 -4.87 10.46 -4.41
N ALA A 108 -5.35 9.68 -3.44
CA ALA A 108 -5.34 10.12 -2.05
C ALA A 108 -3.93 10.40 -1.53
N GLY A 109 -2.94 9.55 -1.85
CA GLY A 109 -1.55 9.82 -1.49
C GLY A 109 -0.99 11.07 -2.17
N TRP A 110 -1.44 11.41 -3.38
CA TRP A 110 -1.13 12.70 -4.01
C TRP A 110 -1.79 13.89 -3.30
N VAL A 111 -3.03 13.73 -2.84
CA VAL A 111 -3.67 14.72 -1.95
C VAL A 111 -2.83 14.89 -0.69
N ASP A 112 -2.29 13.83 -0.09
CA ASP A 112 -1.38 13.97 1.05
C ASP A 112 -0.09 14.75 0.72
N ALA A 113 0.49 14.48 -0.44
CA ALA A 113 1.66 15.17 -0.94
C ALA A 113 1.43 16.68 -1.09
N ARG A 114 0.22 17.08 -1.48
CA ARG A 114 -0.10 18.46 -1.91
C ARG A 114 -0.87 19.29 -0.91
N ILE A 115 -1.73 18.67 -0.13
CA ILE A 115 -2.54 19.35 0.88
C ILE A 115 -1.84 19.20 2.23
N ASP A 116 -1.75 20.27 3.02
CA ASP A 116 -1.24 20.22 4.39
C ASP A 116 -2.30 19.65 5.37
N ARG A 117 -2.06 19.76 6.68
CA ARG A 117 -3.03 19.27 7.68
C ARG A 117 -4.22 20.23 7.88
N LEU A 118 -4.06 21.48 7.49
CA LEU A 118 -5.04 22.55 7.60
C LEU A 118 -5.93 22.67 6.36
N GLY A 119 -5.64 21.90 5.30
CA GLY A 119 -6.39 21.93 4.05
C GLY A 119 -5.79 22.86 2.99
N HIS A 120 -4.61 23.44 3.22
CA HIS A 120 -3.97 24.34 2.26
C HIS A 120 -3.06 23.60 1.28
N GLU A 121 -2.97 24.09 0.05
CA GLU A 121 -1.98 23.63 -0.91
C GLU A 121 -0.56 24.02 -0.49
N LYS A 122 0.34 23.03 -0.42
CA LYS A 122 1.77 23.19 -0.07
C LYS A 122 2.60 23.79 -1.20
N ALA A 123 2.21 23.53 -2.44
CA ALA A 123 2.85 23.96 -3.67
C ALA A 123 1.83 23.93 -4.80
N SER A 124 1.96 24.79 -5.81
CA SER A 124 1.09 24.78 -6.99
C SER A 124 1.48 23.67 -7.98
N GLN A 125 0.48 23.04 -8.60
CA GLN A 125 0.66 22.18 -9.78
C GLN A 125 0.43 23.02 -11.01
N SER A 126 1.37 23.03 -11.95
CA SER A 126 1.11 23.71 -13.23
C SER A 126 0.69 22.71 -14.30
N HIS A 127 1.19 21.47 -14.24
CA HIS A 127 0.88 20.45 -15.24
C HIS A 127 0.64 19.07 -14.62
N ALA A 128 0.45 18.05 -15.44
CA ALA A 128 0.16 16.69 -14.98
C ALA A 128 1.33 16.10 -14.17
N VAL A 129 1.02 15.29 -13.16
CA VAL A 129 2.00 14.50 -12.39
C VAL A 129 1.66 13.03 -12.49
N ALA A 130 2.68 12.18 -12.69
CA ALA A 130 2.53 10.74 -12.63
C ALA A 130 2.71 10.29 -11.19
N VAL A 131 1.72 9.62 -10.62
CA VAL A 131 1.75 9.07 -9.27
C VAL A 131 1.90 7.55 -9.40
N ALA A 132 2.89 6.99 -8.72
CA ALA A 132 3.15 5.56 -8.67
C ALA A 132 3.09 5.07 -7.22
N ASP A 133 2.05 4.33 -6.86
CA ASP A 133 1.88 3.69 -5.57
C ASP A 133 2.48 2.28 -5.60
N ILE A 134 3.67 2.13 -5.03
CA ILE A 134 4.42 0.87 -5.05
C ILE A 134 4.04 0.06 -3.81
N GLY A 135 3.14 -0.89 -4.02
CA GLY A 135 2.70 -1.85 -3.01
C GLY A 135 3.57 -3.09 -2.93
N GLY A 136 3.06 -4.10 -2.21
CA GLY A 136 3.72 -5.40 -2.10
C GLY A 136 3.72 -6.14 -3.43
N ARG A 137 2.54 -6.40 -3.99
CA ARG A 137 2.35 -7.20 -5.20
C ARG A 137 2.26 -6.37 -6.47
N THR A 138 1.72 -5.16 -6.36
CA THR A 138 1.38 -4.31 -7.48
C THR A 138 2.00 -2.93 -7.33
N THR A 139 2.16 -2.26 -8.47
CA THR A 139 2.46 -0.83 -8.55
C THR A 139 1.32 -0.18 -9.30
N ASP A 140 0.52 0.63 -8.62
CA ASP A 140 -0.59 1.35 -9.24
C ASP A 140 -0.11 2.71 -9.74
N ILE A 141 -0.43 3.04 -10.98
CA ILE A 141 -0.01 4.27 -11.66
C ILE A 141 -1.25 5.06 -12.02
N CYS A 142 -1.28 6.35 -11.68
CA CYS A 142 -2.23 7.30 -12.26
C CYS A 142 -1.52 8.59 -12.69
N VAL A 143 -2.16 9.33 -13.59
CA VAL A 143 -1.70 10.65 -14.00
C VAL A 143 -2.74 11.65 -13.55
N VAL A 144 -2.32 12.59 -12.70
CA VAL A 144 -3.19 13.55 -12.01
C VAL A 144 -2.99 14.94 -12.59
N LEU A 145 -4.07 15.57 -13.02
CA LEU A 145 -4.11 16.96 -13.50
C LEU A 145 -4.15 17.96 -12.32
N PRO A 146 -3.89 19.26 -12.56
CA PRO A 146 -3.90 20.27 -11.50
C PRO A 146 -5.22 20.38 -10.73
N ASP A 147 -6.35 19.99 -11.34
CA ASP A 147 -7.68 19.97 -10.73
C ASP A 147 -8.02 18.64 -10.03
N TYR A 148 -7.02 17.79 -9.78
CA TYR A 148 -7.13 16.45 -9.19
C TYR A 148 -7.89 15.42 -10.03
N SER A 149 -8.28 15.76 -11.27
CA SER A 149 -8.83 14.78 -12.21
C SER A 149 -7.74 13.84 -12.73
N LEU A 150 -8.14 12.64 -13.15
CA LEU A 150 -7.24 11.62 -13.69
C LEU A 150 -7.28 11.60 -15.21
N ILE A 151 -6.12 11.41 -15.84
CA ILE A 151 -6.07 11.00 -17.25
C ILE A 151 -6.17 9.47 -17.28
N THR A 152 -7.37 8.96 -17.52
CA THR A 152 -7.69 7.53 -17.41
C THR A 152 -6.87 6.65 -18.37
N GLU A 153 -6.53 7.15 -19.57
CA GLU A 153 -5.66 6.45 -20.54
C GLU A 153 -4.29 6.06 -19.97
N TYR A 154 -3.76 6.86 -19.04
CA TYR A 154 -2.45 6.63 -18.43
C TYR A 154 -2.54 6.03 -17.02
N THR A 155 -3.75 5.69 -16.57
CA THR A 155 -3.97 5.00 -15.30
C THR A 155 -3.87 3.49 -15.51
N SER A 156 -3.06 2.79 -14.72
CA SER A 156 -2.93 1.35 -14.84
C SER A 156 -2.26 0.70 -13.63
N THR A 157 -2.42 -0.62 -13.51
CA THR A 157 -1.78 -1.43 -12.48
C THR A 157 -0.68 -2.29 -13.10
N LEU A 158 0.50 -2.30 -12.49
CA LEU A 158 1.58 -3.23 -12.81
C LEU A 158 1.57 -4.40 -11.84
N ASN A 159 1.78 -5.61 -12.34
CA ASN A 159 1.98 -6.81 -11.50
C ASN A 159 3.45 -6.93 -11.07
N ILE A 160 3.97 -5.89 -10.41
CA ILE A 160 5.31 -5.84 -9.84
C ILE A 160 5.30 -4.92 -8.61
N GLY A 161 5.97 -5.31 -7.54
CA GLY A 161 6.09 -4.54 -6.30
C GLY A 161 7.25 -5.02 -5.42
N CYS A 162 7.17 -4.74 -4.12
CA CYS A 162 8.21 -5.14 -3.15
C CYS A 162 8.42 -6.65 -3.03
N LEU A 163 7.38 -7.46 -3.27
CA LEU A 163 7.47 -8.92 -3.18
C LEU A 163 8.45 -9.50 -4.20
N ASP A 164 8.56 -8.85 -5.36
CA ASP A 164 9.49 -9.26 -6.41
C ASP A 164 10.95 -9.06 -5.99
N ILE A 165 11.22 -8.15 -5.05
CA ILE A 165 12.56 -7.97 -4.47
C ILE A 165 12.94 -9.22 -3.67
N ALA A 166 12.03 -9.72 -2.84
CA ALA A 166 12.26 -10.93 -2.06
C ALA A 166 12.45 -12.15 -2.97
N ALA A 167 11.64 -12.27 -4.03
CA ALA A 167 11.77 -13.34 -5.01
C ALA A 167 13.11 -13.29 -5.76
N GLU A 168 13.54 -12.11 -6.21
CA GLU A 168 14.81 -11.95 -6.91
C GLU A 168 16.03 -12.14 -5.99
N ALA A 169 15.97 -11.64 -4.76
CA ALA A 169 17.03 -11.86 -3.77
C ALA A 169 17.18 -13.35 -3.45
N ASN A 170 16.07 -14.07 -3.28
CA ASN A 170 16.07 -15.52 -3.08
C ASN A 170 16.76 -16.23 -4.25
N ARG A 171 16.41 -15.88 -5.49
CA ARG A 171 17.05 -16.42 -6.70
C ARG A 171 18.57 -16.19 -6.71
N LEU A 172 19.03 -14.96 -6.42
CA LEU A 172 20.44 -14.61 -6.40
C LEU A 172 21.21 -15.35 -5.29
N ILE A 173 20.65 -15.42 -4.08
CA ILE A 173 21.25 -16.11 -2.93
C ILE A 173 21.32 -17.62 -3.19
N SER A 174 20.22 -18.24 -3.63
CA SER A 174 20.21 -19.66 -3.98
C SER A 174 21.24 -19.99 -5.05
N GLN A 175 21.41 -19.13 -6.05
CA GLN A 175 22.41 -19.30 -7.11
C GLN A 175 23.85 -19.19 -6.57
N ARG A 176 24.16 -18.21 -5.70
CA ARG A 176 25.52 -18.01 -5.18
C ARG A 176 25.94 -19.08 -4.18
N TYR A 177 25.05 -19.48 -3.27
CA TYR A 177 25.37 -20.37 -2.17
C TYR A 177 24.95 -21.83 -2.38
N GLY A 178 24.26 -22.14 -3.48
CA GLY A 178 23.80 -23.49 -3.78
C GLY A 178 22.74 -24.00 -2.79
N VAL A 179 21.94 -23.10 -2.22
CA VAL A 179 20.87 -23.44 -1.27
C VAL A 179 19.52 -23.52 -1.96
N GLY A 180 18.61 -24.34 -1.41
CA GLY A 180 17.23 -24.42 -1.86
C GLY A 180 16.46 -23.10 -1.70
N THR A 181 15.22 -23.07 -2.20
CA THR A 181 14.35 -21.89 -2.09
C THR A 181 14.07 -21.57 -0.62
N ILE A 182 14.35 -20.32 -0.25
CA ILE A 182 14.09 -19.82 1.10
C ILE A 182 12.60 -19.46 1.21
N ASN A 183 11.95 -19.76 2.33
CA ASN A 183 10.55 -19.35 2.51
C ASN A 183 10.42 -17.82 2.56
N MET A 184 9.28 -17.27 2.17
CA MET A 184 9.12 -15.82 2.01
C MET A 184 9.25 -15.06 3.34
N LEU A 185 8.76 -15.62 4.45
CA LEU A 185 8.87 -14.99 5.77
C LEU A 185 10.33 -14.81 6.18
N ALA A 186 11.14 -15.85 6.01
CA ALA A 186 12.58 -15.80 6.22
C ALA A 186 13.24 -14.82 5.25
N MET A 187 12.80 -14.73 3.99
CA MET A 187 13.33 -13.74 3.04
C MET A 187 13.11 -12.30 3.49
N TYR A 188 12.01 -11.96 4.15
CA TYR A 188 11.87 -10.62 4.72
C TYR A 188 12.87 -10.35 5.85
N GLN A 189 13.17 -11.34 6.67
CA GLN A 189 14.21 -11.23 7.71
C GLN A 189 15.59 -11.08 7.07
N VAL A 190 15.86 -11.79 5.98
CA VAL A 190 17.09 -11.65 5.19
C VAL A 190 17.20 -10.25 4.59
N LEU A 191 16.14 -9.73 3.96
CA LEU A 191 16.11 -8.37 3.41
C LEU A 191 16.31 -7.29 4.48
N ALA A 192 15.75 -7.50 5.68
CA ALA A 192 15.88 -6.54 6.78
C ALA A 192 17.26 -6.59 7.45
N SER A 193 17.85 -7.78 7.59
CA SER A 193 19.11 -7.98 8.30
C SER A 193 20.35 -7.95 7.42
N GLY A 194 20.20 -8.17 6.11
CA GLY A 194 21.31 -8.39 5.18
C GLY A 194 22.02 -9.73 5.37
N LYS A 195 21.46 -10.64 6.17
CA LYS A 195 22.10 -11.90 6.57
C LYS A 195 21.21 -13.12 6.34
N ILE A 196 21.83 -14.24 6.06
CA ILE A 196 21.18 -15.55 5.97
C ILE A 196 21.92 -16.60 6.80
N ASP A 197 21.18 -17.46 7.50
CA ASP A 197 21.75 -18.68 8.09
C ASP A 197 21.67 -19.82 7.06
N LEU A 198 22.83 -20.28 6.60
CA LEU A 198 22.96 -21.39 5.65
C LEU A 198 22.90 -22.77 6.34
N GLY A 199 22.57 -22.79 7.63
CA GLY A 199 22.52 -23.97 8.47
C GLY A 199 23.81 -24.21 9.25
N ARG A 200 23.69 -24.96 10.35
CA ARG A 200 24.80 -25.29 11.28
C ARG A 200 25.51 -24.05 11.84
N GLY A 201 24.79 -22.94 12.00
CA GLY A 201 25.32 -21.68 12.53
C GLY A 201 26.18 -20.90 11.53
N LYS A 202 26.14 -21.23 10.24
CA LYS A 202 26.90 -20.54 9.21
C LYS A 202 26.10 -19.33 8.71
N VAL A 203 26.28 -18.21 9.39
CA VAL A 203 25.67 -16.92 9.02
C VAL A 203 26.51 -16.22 7.96
N GLN A 204 25.88 -15.87 6.84
CA GLN A 204 26.49 -15.21 5.71
C GLN A 204 25.85 -13.84 5.44
N GLU A 205 26.70 -12.85 5.15
CA GLU A 205 26.26 -11.56 4.63
C GLU A 205 25.82 -11.72 3.17
N VAL A 206 24.64 -11.19 2.84
CA VAL A 206 24.01 -11.22 1.52
C VAL A 206 23.53 -9.84 1.08
N THR A 207 24.20 -8.80 1.59
CA THR A 207 23.87 -7.40 1.28
C THR A 207 24.05 -7.10 -0.22
N GLU A 208 25.01 -7.74 -0.89
CA GLU A 208 25.22 -7.56 -2.33
C GLU A 208 24.03 -8.08 -3.16
N GLU A 209 23.53 -9.27 -2.86
CA GLU A 209 22.39 -9.89 -3.56
C GLU A 209 21.11 -9.12 -3.31
N THR A 210 20.88 -8.71 -2.05
CA THR A 210 19.68 -7.97 -1.68
C THR A 210 19.67 -6.58 -2.33
N GLN A 211 20.82 -5.89 -2.40
CA GLN A 211 20.95 -4.63 -3.13
C GLN A 211 20.78 -4.83 -4.63
N GLN A 212 21.40 -5.85 -5.23
CA GLN A 212 21.27 -6.16 -6.65
C GLN A 212 19.81 -6.48 -7.02
N ALA A 213 19.11 -7.26 -6.21
CA ALA A 213 17.69 -7.54 -6.38
C ALA A 213 16.87 -6.25 -6.32
N THR A 214 17.12 -5.42 -5.31
CA THR A 214 16.40 -4.15 -5.12
C THR A 214 16.62 -3.21 -6.32
N GLN A 215 17.86 -3.06 -6.78
CA GLN A 215 18.19 -2.26 -7.96
C GLN A 215 17.52 -2.80 -9.23
N THR A 216 17.50 -4.13 -9.40
CA THR A 216 16.87 -4.79 -10.55
C THR A 216 15.38 -4.50 -10.60
N ILE A 217 14.68 -4.66 -9.47
CA ILE A 217 13.23 -4.42 -9.38
C ILE A 217 12.90 -2.93 -9.49
N ALA A 218 13.66 -2.06 -8.83
CA ALA A 218 13.51 -0.61 -8.98
C ALA A 218 13.63 -0.17 -10.44
N GLY A 219 14.67 -0.64 -11.14
CA GLY A 219 14.85 -0.31 -12.56
C GLY A 219 13.73 -0.81 -13.44
N ARG A 220 13.12 -1.98 -13.14
CA ARG A 220 11.95 -2.49 -13.87
C ARG A 220 10.72 -1.61 -13.63
N ILE A 221 10.45 -1.25 -12.38
CA ILE A 221 9.34 -0.37 -11.99
C ILE A 221 9.49 1.00 -12.68
N THR A 222 10.65 1.65 -12.57
CA THR A 222 10.90 2.96 -13.17
C THR A 222 10.70 2.94 -14.68
N ARG A 223 11.30 1.97 -15.39
CA ARG A 223 11.14 1.86 -16.85
C ARG A 223 9.69 1.65 -17.26
N GLU A 224 8.93 0.87 -16.51
CA GLU A 224 7.53 0.60 -16.85
C GLU A 224 6.64 1.80 -16.56
N ILE A 225 6.91 2.56 -15.49
CA ILE A 225 6.25 3.85 -15.24
C ILE A 225 6.53 4.81 -16.39
N GLU A 226 7.79 5.03 -16.75
CA GLU A 226 8.20 5.91 -17.85
C GLU A 226 7.60 5.47 -19.19
N ARG A 227 7.56 4.16 -19.47
CA ARG A 227 6.96 3.63 -20.70
C ARG A 227 5.48 3.97 -20.80
N ARG A 228 4.75 3.97 -19.68
CA ARG A 228 3.31 4.26 -19.66
C ARG A 228 3.00 5.74 -19.66
N THR A 229 3.79 6.55 -18.96
CA THR A 229 3.51 7.99 -18.82
C THR A 229 4.32 8.85 -19.79
N GLY A 230 5.25 8.28 -20.55
CA GLY A 230 6.14 9.03 -21.45
C GLY A 230 5.45 9.75 -22.61
N LYS A 231 4.17 9.48 -22.86
CA LYS A 231 3.35 10.19 -23.85
C LYS A 231 2.47 11.29 -23.26
N VAL A 232 2.46 11.45 -21.93
CA VAL A 232 1.69 12.49 -21.25
C VAL A 232 2.26 13.86 -21.64
N PRO A 233 1.45 14.74 -22.27
CA PRO A 233 1.90 16.09 -22.59
C PRO A 233 2.23 16.88 -21.32
N HIS A 234 3.38 17.56 -21.33
CA HIS A 234 3.81 18.45 -20.23
C HIS A 234 3.85 17.78 -18.86
N LEU A 235 4.25 16.51 -18.77
CA LEU A 235 4.42 15.84 -17.47
C LEU A 235 5.46 16.59 -16.61
N GLU A 236 5.03 17.08 -15.45
CA GLU A 236 5.85 17.91 -14.55
C GLU A 236 6.85 17.06 -13.75
N GLY A 237 6.46 15.85 -13.39
CA GLY A 237 7.28 14.94 -12.59
C GLY A 237 6.56 13.68 -12.14
N PHE A 238 7.21 12.99 -11.20
CA PHE A 238 6.80 11.69 -10.67
C PHE A 238 6.69 11.72 -9.16
N CYS A 239 5.56 11.25 -8.62
CA CYS A 239 5.32 11.07 -7.20
C CYS A 239 5.33 9.56 -6.87
N TYR A 240 6.24 9.10 -6.01
CA TYR A 240 6.28 7.70 -5.60
C TYR A 240 5.74 7.53 -4.17
N LEU A 241 4.77 6.62 -4.02
CA LEU A 241 4.04 6.35 -2.79
C LEU A 241 4.20 4.88 -2.37
N GLY A 242 3.65 4.55 -1.19
CA GLY A 242 3.59 3.17 -0.71
C GLY A 242 4.85 2.72 0.02
N GLY A 243 4.80 1.48 0.53
CA GLY A 243 5.95 0.87 1.22
C GLY A 243 7.14 0.65 0.30
N GLY A 244 6.91 0.46 -1.00
CA GLY A 244 7.97 0.31 -1.98
C GLY A 244 8.71 1.59 -2.29
N ALA A 245 8.07 2.75 -2.26
CA ALA A 245 8.80 4.01 -2.39
C ALA A 245 9.83 4.23 -1.27
N GLU A 246 9.56 3.71 -0.07
CA GLU A 246 10.53 3.75 1.04
C GLU A 246 11.70 2.79 0.80
N GLN A 247 11.42 1.55 0.40
CA GLN A 247 12.45 0.52 0.14
C GLN A 247 13.32 0.85 -1.07
N LEU A 248 12.72 1.45 -2.11
CA LEU A 248 13.38 1.72 -3.39
C LEU A 248 13.98 3.13 -3.47
N LYS A 249 13.85 3.95 -2.42
CA LYS A 249 14.20 5.39 -2.44
C LYS A 249 15.57 5.71 -3.04
N GLN A 250 16.59 4.91 -2.73
CA GLN A 250 17.96 5.11 -3.22
C GLN A 250 18.17 4.70 -4.69
N PHE A 251 17.25 3.90 -5.26
CA PHE A 251 17.33 3.38 -6.62
C PHE A 251 16.34 4.05 -7.58
N ILE A 252 15.38 4.81 -7.06
CA ILE A 252 14.51 5.66 -7.87
C ILE A 252 15.38 6.80 -8.44
N THR A 253 15.49 6.85 -9.76
CA THR A 253 16.29 7.83 -10.51
C THR A 253 15.42 8.45 -11.60
N GLY A 254 15.74 9.68 -12.00
CA GLY A 254 14.94 10.45 -12.94
C GLY A 254 14.94 11.94 -12.61
N HIS A 255 14.16 12.71 -13.38
CA HIS A 255 13.96 14.14 -13.15
C HIS A 255 12.64 14.39 -12.42
N SER A 256 12.59 15.45 -11.60
CA SER A 256 11.37 15.90 -10.90
C SER A 256 10.69 14.80 -10.09
N ILE A 257 11.47 14.10 -9.27
CA ILE A 257 10.98 13.04 -8.38
C ILE A 257 10.54 13.65 -7.05
N PHE A 258 9.34 13.27 -6.62
CA PHE A 258 8.78 13.57 -5.32
C PHE A 258 8.47 12.27 -4.57
N ILE A 259 8.92 12.17 -3.31
CA ILE A 259 8.60 11.06 -2.41
C ILE A 259 8.20 11.67 -1.07
N PRO A 260 6.92 11.55 -0.64
CA PRO A 260 6.49 12.15 0.61
C PRO A 260 7.16 11.50 1.81
N GLU A 261 7.17 12.21 2.94
CA GLU A 261 7.65 11.67 4.21
C GLU A 261 6.82 10.44 4.61
N ARG A 262 7.49 9.34 4.98
CA ARG A 262 6.86 8.05 5.33
C ARG A 262 5.81 7.65 4.27
N PRO A 263 6.22 7.34 3.04
CA PRO A 263 5.31 7.19 1.89
C PRO A 263 4.32 6.04 2.04
N ARG A 264 4.63 5.02 2.87
CA ARG A 264 3.70 3.95 3.24
C ARG A 264 2.40 4.42 3.90
N PHE A 265 2.39 5.62 4.50
CA PHE A 265 1.21 6.20 5.15
C PHE A 265 0.56 7.32 4.30
N ALA A 266 1.07 7.59 3.09
CA ALA A 266 0.59 8.70 2.28
C ALA A 266 -0.90 8.57 1.93
N ASN A 267 -1.35 7.39 1.48
CA ASN A 267 -2.77 7.14 1.23
C ASN A 267 -3.62 7.34 2.49
N ALA A 268 -3.22 6.78 3.63
CA ALA A 268 -3.97 6.92 4.88
C ALA A 268 -4.12 8.38 5.33
N ARG A 269 -3.05 9.18 5.22
CA ARG A 269 -3.12 10.63 5.50
C ARG A 269 -3.96 11.36 4.45
N GLY A 270 -3.90 10.93 3.20
CA GLY A 270 -4.71 11.44 2.10
C GLY A 270 -6.20 11.24 2.36
N PHE A 271 -6.59 10.02 2.75
CA PHE A 271 -7.95 9.67 3.15
C PHE A 271 -8.47 10.61 4.24
N LEU A 272 -7.67 10.84 5.29
CA LEU A 272 -8.04 11.75 6.36
C LEU A 272 -8.25 13.19 5.87
N LYS A 273 -7.36 13.72 5.01
CA LYS A 273 -7.48 15.08 4.48
C LYS A 273 -8.69 15.24 3.57
N ILE A 274 -8.95 14.26 2.73
CA ILE A 274 -10.15 14.27 1.87
C ILE A 274 -11.39 14.34 2.76
N MET A 275 -11.48 13.47 3.76
CA MET A 275 -12.61 13.43 4.70
C MET A 275 -12.81 14.72 5.50
N GLN A 276 -11.73 15.40 5.86
CA GLN A 276 -11.81 16.62 6.68
C GLN A 276 -12.08 17.89 5.87
N HIS A 277 -11.60 17.96 4.63
CA HIS A 277 -11.49 19.25 3.92
C HIS A 277 -12.11 19.25 2.52
N LEU A 278 -12.34 18.08 1.91
CA LEU A 278 -12.71 17.95 0.49
C LEU A 278 -13.97 17.11 0.24
N SER A 279 -14.71 16.78 1.30
CA SER A 279 -15.90 15.89 1.26
C SER A 279 -17.20 16.65 1.46
#